data_AF-A0A9D8UJT8-F1
#
_entry.id   AF-A0A9D8UJT8-F1
#
_cell.length_a   1.000
_cell.length_b   1.000
_cell.length_c   1.000
_cell.angle_alpha   90.00
_cell.angle_beta   90.00
_cell.angle_gamma   90.00
#
_symmetry.space_group_name_H-M   'P 1'
#
loop_
_entity.id
_entity.type
_entity.pdbx_description
1 polymer ?
#
loop_
_entity_poly.entity_id
_entity_poly.type
_entity_poly.pdbx_seq_one_letter_code
_entity_poly.pdbx_strand_id
1 'polypeptide(L)'
;MKNYFKISDFIVDPKMRSEHSCVPLHVVDKLVKYHLPVLNRIRDKLGFPIIISANSGYRTYEWEIIHGRSGYSEHTFKGFGAVDLTCDKAHIQTLKEALMKSEYSRVAWYEHKNFFHCDFKDGELGRRFYEAWENGIWREVKDLR
;
A
#
# COMPACT_ATOMS: atom_id res chain seq x y z
N MET A 1 7.93 13.13 -14.95
CA MET A 1 7.22 11.97 -14.39
C MET A 1 5.73 12.25 -14.49
N LYS A 2 4.95 11.36 -15.10
CA LYS A 2 3.49 11.51 -15.23
C LYS A 2 2.81 11.18 -13.90
N ASN A 3 1.77 11.93 -13.54
CA ASN A 3 0.94 11.64 -12.36
C ASN A 3 -0.20 10.72 -12.76
N TYR A 4 -0.17 9.49 -12.25
CA TYR A 4 -1.13 8.43 -12.57
C TYR A 4 -2.16 8.17 -11.47
N PHE A 5 -1.89 8.65 -10.26
CA PHE A 5 -2.72 8.44 -9.09
C PHE A 5 -3.13 9.78 -8.48
N LYS A 6 -4.33 9.80 -7.88
CA LYS A 6 -4.88 10.92 -7.12
C LYS A 6 -4.93 10.53 -5.64
N ILE A 7 -4.87 11.50 -4.75
CA ILE A 7 -4.99 11.26 -3.29
C ILE A 7 -6.29 10.51 -2.96
N SER A 8 -7.39 10.82 -3.65
CA SER A 8 -8.67 10.14 -3.50
C SER A 8 -8.61 8.63 -3.71
N ASP A 9 -7.68 8.15 -4.54
CA ASP A 9 -7.51 6.71 -4.82
C ASP A 9 -7.01 5.96 -3.57
N PHE A 10 -6.40 6.67 -2.62
CA PHE A 10 -5.83 6.13 -1.39
C PHE A 10 -6.71 6.31 -0.17
N ILE A 11 -7.91 6.88 -0.26
CA ILE A 11 -8.77 7.10 0.90
C ILE A 11 -9.81 6.00 0.92
N VAL A 12 -9.91 5.18 1.96
CA VAL A 12 -10.94 4.12 2.07
C VAL A 12 -12.10 4.58 2.92
N ASP A 13 -11.83 5.26 4.02
CA ASP A 13 -12.85 5.72 4.95
C ASP A 13 -13.84 6.66 4.23
N PRO A 14 -15.11 6.25 4.04
CA PRO A 14 -16.10 7.08 3.33
C PRO A 14 -16.30 8.43 3.99
N LYS A 15 -16.14 8.52 5.32
CA LYS A 15 -16.21 9.80 6.04
C LYS A 15 -15.22 10.78 5.45
N MET A 16 -13.98 10.32 5.22
CA MET A 16 -12.87 11.12 4.70
C MET A 16 -12.94 11.40 3.19
N ARG A 17 -13.94 10.83 2.49
CA ARG A 17 -14.23 11.14 1.08
C ARG A 17 -15.34 12.19 0.91
N SER A 18 -16.03 12.56 1.99
CA SER A 18 -17.12 13.54 1.93
C SER A 18 -16.61 14.97 1.79
N GLU A 19 -17.37 15.84 1.13
CA GLU A 19 -17.05 17.27 0.97
C GLU A 19 -16.96 18.02 2.32
N HIS A 20 -17.51 17.44 3.38
CA HIS A 20 -17.53 18.01 4.73
C HIS A 20 -16.47 17.43 5.65
N SER A 21 -15.62 16.51 5.17
CA SER A 21 -14.52 15.95 5.94
C SER A 21 -13.22 16.09 5.18
N CYS A 22 -12.17 16.52 5.89
CA CYS A 22 -10.85 16.65 5.32
C CYS A 22 -10.00 15.43 5.69
N VAL A 23 -9.35 14.84 4.69
CA VAL A 23 -8.23 13.93 4.96
C VAL A 23 -7.18 14.69 5.77
N PRO A 24 -6.71 14.17 6.91
CA PRO A 24 -5.71 14.87 7.72
C PRO A 24 -4.47 15.23 6.90
N LEU A 25 -3.97 16.46 7.02
CA LEU A 25 -2.86 16.96 6.20
C LEU A 25 -1.63 16.05 6.26
N HIS A 26 -1.31 15.54 7.44
CA HIS A 26 -0.17 14.62 7.61
C HIS A 26 -0.30 13.32 6.80
N VAL A 27 -1.52 12.84 6.51
CA VAL A 27 -1.76 11.68 5.64
C VAL A 27 -1.45 12.05 4.20
N VAL A 28 -1.93 13.21 3.75
CA VAL A 28 -1.67 13.74 2.41
C VAL A 28 -0.16 13.94 2.20
N ASP A 29 0.51 14.58 3.16
CA ASP A 29 1.96 14.82 3.10
C ASP A 29 2.74 13.50 2.99
N LYS A 30 2.35 12.47 3.76
CA LYS A 30 2.98 11.15 3.70
C LYS A 30 2.75 10.46 2.36
N LEU A 31 1.52 10.50 1.83
CA LEU A 31 1.21 9.97 0.50
C LEU A 31 2.04 10.65 -0.59
N VAL A 32 2.10 11.99 -0.57
CA VAL A 32 2.85 12.80 -1.55
C VAL A 32 4.36 12.58 -1.44
N LYS A 33 4.89 12.48 -0.23
CA LYS A 33 6.32 12.37 0.01
C LYS A 33 6.85 10.95 -0.23
N TYR A 34 6.13 9.93 0.21
CA TYR A 34 6.67 8.56 0.29
C TYR A 34 6.06 7.61 -0.75
N HIS A 35 4.74 7.67 -0.98
CA HIS A 35 4.07 6.66 -1.81
C HIS A 35 3.93 7.07 -3.29
N LEU A 36 3.42 8.27 -3.56
CA LEU A 36 3.16 8.74 -4.92
C LEU A 36 4.39 8.74 -5.83
N PRO A 37 5.60 9.19 -5.40
CA PRO A 37 6.78 9.18 -6.26
C PRO A 37 7.18 7.76 -6.68
N VAL A 38 7.15 6.82 -5.72
CA VAL A 38 7.49 5.41 -5.95
C VAL A 38 6.50 4.78 -6.93
N LEU A 39 5.20 4.96 -6.68
CA LEU A 39 4.15 4.35 -7.50
C LEU A 39 4.08 4.94 -8.90
N ASN A 40 4.18 6.26 -9.05
CA ASN A 40 4.18 6.89 -10.36
C ASN A 40 5.34 6.40 -11.21
N ARG A 41 6.56 6.29 -10.64
CA ARG A 41 7.74 5.79 -11.35
C ARG A 41 7.62 4.30 -11.72
N ILE A 42 7.09 3.47 -10.83
CA ILE A 42 6.84 2.05 -11.14
C ILE A 42 5.83 1.95 -12.28
N ARG A 43 4.69 2.65 -12.20
CA ARG A 43 3.66 2.63 -13.23
C ARG A 43 4.16 3.14 -14.59
N ASP A 44 4.92 4.23 -14.58
CA ASP A 44 5.55 4.80 -15.77
C ASP A 44 6.47 3.78 -16.46
N LYS A 45 7.31 3.09 -15.67
CA LYS A 45 8.24 2.07 -16.16
C LYS A 45 7.54 0.81 -16.68
N LEU A 46 6.49 0.36 -16.00
CA LEU A 46 5.82 -0.90 -16.32
C LEU A 46 4.82 -0.77 -17.48
N GLY A 47 4.29 0.43 -17.75
CA GLY A 47 3.43 0.69 -18.90
C GLY A 47 2.00 0.15 -18.80
N PHE A 48 1.63 -0.55 -17.72
CA PHE A 48 0.28 -1.05 -17.46
C PHE A 48 -0.38 -0.39 -16.23
N PRO A 49 -1.72 -0.41 -16.12
CA PRO A 49 -2.42 0.13 -14.96
C PRO A 49 -2.08 -0.62 -13.66
N ILE A 50 -1.67 0.13 -12.64
CA ILE A 50 -1.63 -0.29 -11.25
C ILE A 50 -2.81 0.39 -10.55
N ILE A 51 -3.53 -0.38 -9.74
CA ILE A 51 -4.75 0.03 -9.06
C ILE A 51 -4.48 0.04 -7.55
N ILE A 52 -4.89 1.11 -6.87
CA ILE A 52 -4.92 1.12 -5.40
C ILE A 52 -6.12 0.29 -4.97
N SER A 53 -5.89 -0.73 -4.15
CA SER A 53 -6.96 -1.62 -3.69
C SER A 53 -8.03 -0.80 -2.98
N ALA A 54 -9.27 -0.86 -3.49
CA ALA A 54 -10.39 -0.06 -3.00
C ALA A 54 -10.71 -0.27 -1.51
N ASN A 55 -10.22 -1.36 -0.92
CA ASN A 55 -10.48 -1.74 0.45
C ASN A 55 -9.32 -1.43 1.42
N SER A 56 -8.20 -0.88 0.93
CA SER A 56 -6.99 -0.86 1.76
C SER A 56 -5.98 0.23 1.38
N GLY A 57 -6.45 1.46 1.20
CA GLY A 57 -5.69 2.68 1.46
C GLY A 57 -5.90 3.23 2.88
N TYR A 58 -5.69 4.53 3.08
CA TYR A 58 -5.92 5.24 4.33
C TYR A 58 -7.31 4.99 4.90
N ARG A 59 -7.32 4.56 6.16
CA ARG A 59 -8.51 4.38 6.99
C ARG A 59 -8.23 4.92 8.37
N THR A 60 -9.21 5.57 8.97
CA THR A 60 -9.08 6.14 10.30
C THR A 60 -8.97 5.04 11.36
N TYR A 61 -8.47 5.40 12.55
CA TYR A 61 -8.47 4.50 13.69
C TYR A 61 -9.90 4.05 14.00
N GLU A 62 -10.85 4.98 14.02
CA GLU A 62 -12.26 4.71 14.27
C GLU A 62 -12.84 3.74 13.24
N TRP A 63 -12.51 3.92 11.95
CA TRP A 63 -12.91 2.99 10.90
C TRP A 63 -12.37 1.59 11.18
N GLU A 64 -11.10 1.45 11.57
CA GLU A 64 -10.52 0.14 11.91
C GLU A 64 -11.26 -0.53 13.08
N ILE A 65 -11.54 0.21 14.16
CA ILE A 65 -12.23 -0.34 15.34
C ILE A 65 -13.67 -0.78 14.99
N ILE A 66 -14.43 0.04 14.26
CA ILE A 66 -15.80 -0.29 13.85
C ILE A 66 -15.85 -1.55 12.98
N HIS A 67 -14.78 -1.83 12.22
CA HIS A 67 -14.67 -3.02 11.38
C HIS A 67 -13.96 -4.19 12.09
N GLY A 68 -13.88 -4.18 13.42
CA GLY A 68 -13.32 -5.27 14.22
C GLY A 68 -11.81 -5.47 14.06
N ARG A 69 -11.08 -4.45 13.59
CA ARG A 69 -9.62 -4.45 13.48
C ARG A 69 -9.00 -3.81 14.71
N SER A 70 -7.67 -3.94 14.85
CA SER A 70 -6.96 -3.49 16.05
C SER A 70 -6.72 -1.97 16.13
N GLY A 71 -6.83 -1.24 15.01
CA GLY A 71 -6.51 0.19 14.95
C GLY A 71 -4.99 0.49 14.91
N TYR A 72 -4.13 -0.53 14.83
CA TYR A 72 -2.67 -0.37 14.79
C TYR A 72 -2.07 -0.63 13.40
N SER A 73 -2.90 -0.70 12.36
CA SER A 73 -2.41 -0.89 11.00
C SER A 73 -1.63 0.32 10.51
N GLU A 74 -0.60 0.10 9.69
CA GLU A 74 0.08 1.19 8.96
C GLU A 74 -0.85 1.96 8.02
N HIS A 75 -1.99 1.37 7.65
CA HIS A 75 -3.07 2.05 6.91
C HIS A 75 -3.79 3.15 7.72
N THR A 76 -3.53 3.25 9.03
CA THR A 76 -3.92 4.41 9.85
C THR A 76 -2.91 5.55 9.78
N PHE A 77 -1.81 5.38 9.04
CA PHE A 77 -0.76 6.38 8.83
C PHE A 77 -0.10 6.87 10.12
N LYS A 78 -0.01 6.01 11.15
CA LYS A 78 0.79 6.25 12.36
C LYS A 78 2.28 6.42 12.02
N GLY A 79 2.84 5.51 11.20
CA GLY A 79 4.17 5.61 10.61
C GLY A 79 4.16 6.40 9.30
N PHE A 80 4.80 5.86 8.26
CA PHE A 80 4.83 6.48 6.93
C PHE A 80 3.57 6.20 6.09
N GLY A 81 2.69 5.32 6.58
CA GLY A 81 1.52 4.87 5.84
C GLY A 81 1.76 3.52 5.15
N ALA A 82 0.66 2.90 4.77
CA ALA A 82 0.65 1.71 3.92
C ALA A 82 -0.30 1.93 2.75
N VAL A 83 -0.02 1.20 1.67
CA VAL A 83 -0.86 1.16 0.48
C VAL A 83 -0.95 -0.26 -0.03
N ASP A 84 -2.14 -0.67 -0.43
CA ASP A 84 -2.34 -1.95 -1.08
C ASP A 84 -2.54 -1.76 -2.58
N LEU A 85 -1.84 -2.56 -3.36
CA LEU A 85 -1.70 -2.40 -4.80
C LEU A 85 -2.10 -3.69 -5.52
N THR A 86 -2.76 -3.54 -6.66
CA THR A 86 -3.08 -4.66 -7.55
C THR A 86 -2.94 -4.25 -9.01
N CYS A 87 -2.95 -5.24 -9.89
CA CYS A 87 -3.04 -5.08 -11.33
C CYS A 87 -3.73 -6.31 -11.92
N ASP A 88 -3.86 -6.35 -13.25
CA ASP A 88 -4.28 -7.56 -13.95
C ASP A 88 -3.39 -8.75 -13.55
N LYS A 89 -4.01 -9.93 -13.36
CA LYS A 89 -3.29 -11.16 -13.00
C LYS A 89 -2.17 -11.50 -13.97
N ALA A 90 -2.31 -11.19 -15.25
CA ALA A 90 -1.27 -11.40 -16.25
C ALA A 90 0.02 -10.60 -15.97
N HIS A 91 -0.08 -9.50 -15.21
CA HIS A 91 1.03 -8.59 -14.89
C HIS A 91 1.49 -8.67 -13.42
N ILE A 92 0.85 -9.50 -12.58
CA ILE A 92 1.08 -9.50 -11.13
C ILE A 92 2.52 -9.86 -10.77
N GLN A 93 3.14 -10.76 -11.52
CA GLN A 93 4.52 -11.17 -11.31
C GLN A 93 5.51 -10.06 -11.69
N THR A 94 5.26 -9.34 -12.78
CA THR A 94 6.07 -8.17 -13.16
C THR A 94 5.94 -7.06 -12.13
N LEU A 95 4.74 -6.85 -11.56
CA LEU A 95 4.56 -5.91 -10.46
C LEU A 95 5.31 -6.36 -9.19
N LYS A 96 5.27 -7.65 -8.84
CA LYS A 96 6.02 -8.24 -7.72
C LYS A 96 7.51 -7.87 -7.80
N GLU A 97 8.13 -8.13 -8.95
CA GLU A 97 9.55 -7.85 -9.17
C GLU A 97 9.90 -6.37 -9.07
N ALA A 98 9.01 -5.49 -9.55
CA ALA A 98 9.21 -4.05 -9.48
C ALA A 98 9.13 -3.55 -8.03
N LEU A 99 8.13 -4.02 -7.27
CA LEU A 99 7.95 -3.68 -5.86
C LEU A 99 9.09 -4.22 -5.00
N MET A 100 9.55 -5.44 -5.26
CA MET A 100 10.73 -6.01 -4.62
C MET A 100 12.01 -5.21 -4.88
N LYS A 101 12.06 -4.36 -5.90
CA LYS A 101 13.21 -3.48 -6.21
C LYS A 101 12.95 -2.01 -5.84
N SER A 102 11.78 -1.71 -5.28
CA SER A 102 11.40 -0.36 -4.88
C SER A 102 11.99 0.04 -3.52
N GLU A 103 11.72 1.28 -3.12
CA GLU A 103 12.10 1.90 -1.85
C GLU A 103 11.20 1.49 -0.69
N TYR A 104 10.10 0.75 -0.93
CA TYR A 104 9.34 0.16 0.16
C TYR A 104 10.26 -0.77 0.97
N SER A 105 10.36 -0.53 2.28
CA SER A 105 11.13 -1.39 3.17
C SER A 105 10.37 -2.66 3.53
N ARG A 106 9.04 -2.68 3.34
CA ARG A 106 8.23 -3.87 3.57
C ARG A 106 7.19 -4.05 2.49
N VAL A 107 7.23 -5.22 1.86
CA VAL A 107 6.24 -5.65 0.86
C VAL A 107 5.72 -7.02 1.25
N ALA A 108 4.40 -7.19 1.32
CA ALA A 108 3.76 -8.48 1.56
C ALA A 108 2.82 -8.85 0.40
N TRP A 109 3.00 -10.02 -0.18
CA TRP A 109 2.19 -10.53 -1.27
C TRP A 109 1.06 -11.42 -0.77
N TYR A 110 -0.17 -11.02 -1.06
CA TYR A 110 -1.37 -11.80 -0.84
C TYR A 110 -1.79 -12.47 -2.15
N GLU A 111 -1.12 -13.55 -2.53
CA GLU A 111 -1.37 -14.27 -3.78
C GLU A 111 -2.85 -14.65 -3.95
N HIS A 112 -3.44 -15.24 -2.89
CA HIS A 112 -4.84 -15.68 -2.85
C HIS A 112 -5.85 -14.53 -3.01
N LYS A 113 -5.45 -13.27 -2.79
CA LYS A 113 -6.30 -12.07 -2.98
C LYS A 113 -5.80 -11.15 -4.11
N ASN A 114 -4.76 -11.55 -4.83
CA ASN A 114 -4.16 -10.80 -5.94
C ASN A 114 -3.78 -9.35 -5.59
N PHE A 115 -3.12 -9.11 -4.45
CA PHE A 115 -2.61 -7.77 -4.12
C PHE A 115 -1.30 -7.80 -3.32
N PHE A 116 -0.64 -6.65 -3.26
CA PHE A 116 0.52 -6.41 -2.42
C PHE A 116 0.20 -5.36 -1.38
N HIS A 117 0.57 -5.59 -0.13
CA HIS A 117 0.65 -4.56 0.90
C HIS A 117 2.06 -3.96 0.87
N CYS A 118 2.19 -2.64 0.86
CA CYS A 118 3.47 -1.94 0.79
C CYS A 118 3.55 -0.83 1.83
N ASP A 119 4.60 -0.83 2.65
CA ASP A 119 4.88 0.24 3.62
C ASP A 119 6.39 0.40 3.90
N PHE A 120 6.71 1.31 4.82
CA PHE A 120 8.09 1.66 5.18
C PHE A 120 8.46 1.26 6.62
N LYS A 121 7.70 0.37 7.28
CA LYS A 121 7.87 0.07 8.71
C LYS A 121 9.23 -0.55 9.05
N ASP A 122 9.79 -1.36 8.15
CA ASP A 122 11.03 -2.12 8.42
C ASP A 122 12.30 -1.35 8.00
N GLY A 123 12.23 -0.03 7.81
CA GLY A 123 13.34 0.76 7.24
C GLY A 123 14.68 0.59 7.96
N GLU A 124 14.67 0.50 9.29
CA GLU A 124 15.87 0.29 10.12
C GLU A 124 16.36 -1.15 10.15
N LEU A 125 15.48 -2.12 9.83
CA LEU A 125 15.76 -3.55 9.85
C LEU A 125 16.19 -4.10 8.48
N GLY A 126 16.29 -3.23 7.48
CA GLY A 126 16.50 -3.59 6.07
C GLY A 126 15.21 -3.97 5.36
N ARG A 127 15.26 -3.99 4.03
CA ARG A 127 14.09 -4.31 3.20
C ARG A 127 13.69 -5.79 3.35
N ARG A 128 12.42 -6.04 3.62
CA ARG A 128 11.85 -7.38 3.78
C ARG A 128 10.69 -7.63 2.82
N PHE A 129 10.62 -8.87 2.34
CA PHE A 129 9.54 -9.37 1.51
C PHE A 129 8.82 -10.51 2.23
N TYR A 130 7.50 -10.48 2.18
CA TYR A 130 6.64 -11.45 2.85
C TYR A 130 5.66 -12.08 1.89
N GLU A 131 5.29 -13.33 2.15
CA GLU A 131 4.13 -13.98 1.56
C GLU A 131 3.07 -14.16 2.64
N ALA A 132 1.83 -13.79 2.31
CA ALA A 132 0.70 -13.84 3.22
C ALA A 132 -0.14 -15.10 2.95
N TRP A 133 -0.30 -15.90 4.01
CA TRP A 133 -1.19 -17.06 3.99
C TRP A 133 -2.66 -16.65 4.05
N GLU A 134 -3.57 -17.58 3.77
CA GLU A 134 -5.02 -17.30 3.74
C GLU A 134 -5.56 -16.77 5.08
N ASN A 135 -4.95 -17.21 6.19
CA ASN A 135 -5.26 -16.75 7.54
C ASN A 135 -4.64 -15.38 7.90
N GLY A 136 -3.96 -14.73 6.95
CA GLY A 136 -3.36 -13.41 7.13
C GLY A 136 -1.99 -13.41 7.83
N ILE A 137 -1.42 -14.58 8.14
CA ILE A 137 -0.06 -14.68 8.70
C ILE A 137 0.96 -14.40 7.61
N TRP A 138 1.96 -13.57 7.92
CA TRP A 138 3.05 -13.24 7.02
C TRP A 138 4.27 -14.10 7.31
N ARG A 139 4.85 -14.69 6.26
CA ARG A 139 6.12 -15.40 6.32
C ARG A 139 7.16 -14.65 5.50
N GLU A 140 8.27 -14.31 6.13
CA GLU A 140 9.38 -13.66 5.45
C GLU A 140 10.03 -14.62 4.44
N VAL A 141 10.27 -14.11 3.23
CA VAL A 141 10.98 -14.82 2.18
C VAL A 141 12.48 -14.51 2.32
N LYS A 142 13.24 -15.51 2.76
CA LYS A 142 14.67 -15.35 3.09
C LYS A 142 15.62 -15.48 1.91
N ASP A 143 15.16 -16.01 0.77
CA ASP A 143 15.98 -16.24 -0.42
C ASP A 143 15.41 -15.40 -1.57
N LEU A 144 15.98 -14.21 -1.76
CA LEU A 144 15.70 -13.32 -2.89
C LEU A 144 16.85 -13.42 -3.91
N ARG A 145 17.21 -14.65 -4.31
CA ARG A 145 18.24 -14.89 -5.33
C ARG A 145 17.76 -14.45 -6.71
#